data_AF-A0A1Q8LK98-F1
#
_entry.id   AF-A0A1Q8LK98-F1
#
_cell.length_a   1.000
_cell.length_b   1.000
_cell.length_c   1.000
_cell.angle_alpha   90.00
_cell.angle_beta   90.00
_cell.angle_gamma   90.00
#
_symmetry.space_group_name_H-M   'P 1'
#
loop_
_entity.id
_entity.type
_entity.pdbx_description
1 polymer ?
#
loop_
_entity_poly.entity_id
_entity_poly.type
_entity_poly.pdbx_seq_one_letter_code
_entity_poly.pdbx_strand_id
1 'polypeptide(L)'
;MAAATPPSPDAVTTALHDLADEVRRHPFAVLTIDDTVPDCWRVDPATGAGLSVEWDDDGQRWIAIEVGDHQVAVLRDVEAVAYVRDIVMAAIHGTITEVKALGRTEIRIPRADGTIARDIGYGFPLNLIPLPGWARRATPIGHPAYE
;
A
#
# COMPACT_ATOMS: atom_id res chain seq x y z
N MET A 1 8.57 37.57 -2.32
CA MET A 1 8.60 36.10 -2.49
C MET A 1 7.21 35.67 -2.92
N ALA A 2 7.02 35.40 -4.21
CA ALA A 2 5.80 34.76 -4.67
C ALA A 2 5.91 33.26 -4.32
N ALA A 3 4.92 32.70 -3.64
CA ALA A 3 4.80 31.26 -3.50
C ALA A 3 4.75 30.68 -4.91
N ALA A 4 5.66 29.74 -5.21
CA ALA A 4 5.61 29.01 -6.47
C ALA A 4 4.25 28.33 -6.56
N THR A 5 3.50 28.62 -7.61
CA THR A 5 2.31 27.85 -7.97
C THR A 5 2.71 26.37 -7.99
N PRO A 6 2.04 25.47 -7.26
CA PRO A 6 2.39 24.06 -7.29
C PRO A 6 2.33 23.58 -8.74
N PRO A 7 3.27 22.73 -9.18
CA PRO A 7 3.21 22.15 -10.50
C PRO A 7 1.85 21.46 -10.70
N SER A 8 1.27 21.62 -11.89
CA SER A 8 0.05 20.89 -12.27
C SER A 8 0.30 19.40 -12.06
N PRO A 9 -0.62 18.65 -11.41
CA PRO A 9 -0.45 17.22 -11.23
C PRO A 9 -0.37 16.57 -12.61
N ASP A 10 0.63 15.72 -12.81
CA ASP A 10 0.67 14.89 -14.00
C ASP A 10 -0.35 13.73 -13.87
N ALA A 11 -0.46 12.89 -14.89
CA ALA A 11 -1.48 11.84 -14.95
C ALA A 11 -1.39 10.85 -13.77
N VAL A 12 -0.20 10.62 -13.21
CA VAL A 12 -0.01 9.70 -12.07
C VAL A 12 -0.53 10.35 -10.79
N THR A 13 -0.14 11.59 -10.50
CA THR A 13 -0.65 12.32 -9.32
C THR A 13 -2.16 12.45 -9.40
N THR A 14 -2.69 12.82 -10.57
CA THR A 14 -4.15 12.94 -10.76
C THR A 14 -4.86 11.63 -10.44
N ALA A 15 -4.34 10.49 -10.91
CA ALA A 15 -4.96 9.19 -10.67
C ALA A 15 -4.85 8.73 -9.20
N LEU A 16 -3.80 9.12 -8.47
CA LEU A 16 -3.69 8.88 -7.03
C LEU A 16 -4.67 9.73 -6.21
N HIS A 17 -4.89 10.99 -6.61
CA HIS A 17 -5.95 11.82 -6.03
C HIS A 17 -7.34 11.25 -6.31
N ASP A 18 -7.60 10.80 -7.54
CA ASP A 18 -8.86 10.12 -7.89
C ASP A 18 -9.09 8.86 -7.04
N LEU A 19 -8.03 8.08 -6.79
CA LEU A 19 -8.08 6.94 -5.88
C LEU A 19 -8.41 7.37 -4.44
N ALA A 20 -7.77 8.42 -3.93
CA ALA A 20 -8.07 8.95 -2.59
C ALA A 20 -9.54 9.39 -2.48
N ASP A 21 -10.08 10.04 -3.50
CA ASP A 21 -11.49 10.45 -3.58
C ASP A 21 -12.45 9.25 -3.67
N GLU A 22 -12.03 8.15 -4.32
CA GLU A 22 -12.75 6.88 -4.28
C GLU A 22 -12.77 6.28 -2.88
N VAL A 23 -11.62 6.19 -2.21
CA VAL A 23 -11.49 5.66 -0.84
C VAL A 23 -12.33 6.47 0.14
N ARG A 24 -12.33 7.81 0.04
CA ARG A 24 -13.12 8.69 0.92
C ARG A 24 -14.62 8.40 0.84
N ARG A 25 -15.10 7.91 -0.30
CA ARG A 25 -16.52 7.53 -0.51
C ARG A 25 -16.82 6.10 -0.10
N HIS A 26 -15.82 5.31 0.24
CA HIS A 26 -15.98 3.89 0.56
C HIS A 26 -16.50 3.71 2.00
N PRO A 27 -17.61 2.99 2.22
CA PRO A 27 -18.26 2.92 3.54
C PRO A 27 -17.45 2.14 4.60
N PHE A 28 -16.45 1.37 4.17
CA PHE A 28 -15.60 0.53 5.02
C PHE A 28 -14.17 1.04 5.19
N ALA A 29 -13.91 2.28 4.78
CA ALA A 29 -12.58 2.88 4.81
C ALA A 29 -12.60 4.22 5.55
N VAL A 30 -11.54 4.49 6.31
CA VAL A 30 -11.24 5.82 6.85
C VAL A 30 -9.98 6.31 6.17
N LEU A 31 -10.15 7.34 5.33
CA LEU A 31 -9.01 8.02 4.71
C LEU A 31 -8.52 9.14 5.64
N THR A 32 -7.25 9.06 5.99
CA THR A 32 -6.47 10.11 6.66
C THR A 32 -5.50 10.70 5.63
N ILE A 33 -5.37 12.02 5.62
CA ILE A 33 -4.37 12.72 4.82
C ILE A 33 -3.34 13.28 5.80
N ASP A 34 -2.06 13.02 5.56
CA ASP A 34 -1.00 13.63 6.36
C ASP A 34 -0.74 15.05 5.85
N ASP A 35 -1.24 16.06 6.56
CA ASP A 35 -1.05 17.46 6.20
C ASP A 35 0.43 17.92 6.29
N THR A 36 1.33 17.10 6.84
CA THR A 36 2.77 17.40 6.97
C THR A 36 3.59 16.86 5.80
N VAL A 37 3.08 15.85 5.09
CA VAL A 37 3.72 15.24 3.92
C VAL A 37 2.79 15.44 2.71
N PRO A 38 3.17 16.31 1.76
CA PRO A 38 2.38 16.50 0.54
C PRO A 38 2.11 15.16 -0.15
N ASP A 39 0.89 14.99 -0.64
CA ASP A 39 0.49 13.79 -1.41
C ASP A 39 0.77 12.48 -0.67
N CYS A 40 0.59 12.48 0.66
CA CYS A 40 0.57 11.29 1.50
C CYS A 40 -0.84 10.98 1.98
N TRP A 41 -1.26 9.74 1.75
CA TRP A 41 -2.57 9.24 2.10
C TRP A 41 -2.43 7.95 2.89
N ARG A 42 -3.28 7.84 3.91
CA ARG A 42 -3.40 6.64 4.71
C ARG A 42 -4.85 6.18 4.71
N VAL A 43 -5.08 4.93 4.38
CA VAL A 43 -6.37 4.29 4.60
C VAL A 43 -6.26 3.31 5.75
N ASP A 44 -7.13 3.49 6.73
CA ASP A 44 -7.39 2.52 7.78
C ASP A 44 -8.74 1.85 7.48
N PRO A 45 -8.83 0.51 7.49
CA PRO A 45 -10.12 -0.17 7.45
C PRO A 45 -10.97 0.31 8.63
N ALA A 46 -12.23 0.68 8.39
CA ALA A 46 -13.07 1.37 9.38
C ALA A 46 -13.29 0.59 10.70
N THR A 47 -12.99 -0.71 10.70
CA THR A 47 -13.14 -1.62 11.84
C THR A 47 -11.87 -1.74 12.70
N GLY A 48 -10.71 -1.27 12.22
CA GLY A 48 -9.41 -1.39 12.91
C GLY A 48 -8.81 -2.81 12.93
N ALA A 49 -9.47 -3.80 12.33
CA ALA A 49 -8.98 -5.19 12.26
C ALA A 49 -8.24 -5.53 10.95
N GLY A 50 -8.40 -4.69 9.92
CA GLY A 50 -7.69 -4.83 8.65
C GLY A 50 -6.36 -4.07 8.65
N LEU A 51 -5.53 -4.34 7.63
CA LEU A 51 -4.24 -3.67 7.45
C LEU A 51 -4.42 -2.22 7.00
N SER A 52 -3.77 -1.30 7.73
CA SER A 52 -3.58 0.07 7.25
C SER A 52 -2.69 0.06 6.01
N VAL A 53 -3.04 0.91 5.04
CA VAL A 53 -2.21 1.17 3.87
C VAL A 53 -1.88 2.65 3.82
N GLU A 54 -0.60 2.96 3.74
CA GLU A 54 -0.10 4.30 3.47
C GLU A 54 0.51 4.32 2.08
N TRP A 55 0.30 5.40 1.34
CA TRP A 55 1.01 5.65 0.10
C TRP A 55 1.31 7.13 -0.05
N ASP A 56 2.50 7.44 -0.55
CA ASP A 56 2.92 8.81 -0.84
C ASP A 56 3.53 8.94 -2.25
N ASP A 57 3.22 10.05 -2.92
CA ASP A 57 3.82 10.43 -4.20
C ASP A 57 4.89 11.50 -3.96
N ASP A 58 6.17 11.15 -4.17
CA ASP A 58 7.27 12.12 -4.08
C ASP A 58 7.27 13.14 -5.25
N GLY A 59 6.37 12.96 -6.23
CA GLY A 59 6.21 13.78 -7.41
C GLY A 59 7.41 13.70 -8.37
N GLN A 60 8.35 12.79 -8.13
CA GLN A 60 9.63 12.71 -8.81
C GLN A 60 9.80 11.38 -9.52
N ARG A 61 9.79 10.27 -8.78
CA ARG A 61 10.25 8.97 -9.29
C ARG A 61 9.59 7.76 -8.68
N TRP A 62 9.10 7.86 -7.44
CA TRP A 62 8.64 6.69 -6.72
C TRP A 62 7.30 6.95 -6.05
N ILE A 63 6.51 5.89 -5.95
CA ILE A 63 5.38 5.83 -5.03
C ILE A 63 5.82 4.89 -3.91
N ALA A 64 5.91 5.41 -2.68
CA ALA A 64 6.13 4.57 -1.51
C ALA A 64 4.79 4.01 -1.04
N ILE A 65 4.79 2.76 -0.60
CA ILE A 65 3.62 2.03 -0.15
C ILE A 65 3.99 1.27 1.11
N GLU A 66 3.21 1.47 2.16
CA GLU A 66 3.32 0.74 3.42
C GLU A 66 2.02 0.00 3.70
N VAL A 67 2.12 -1.29 4.04
CA VAL A 67 0.99 -2.19 4.33
C VAL A 67 1.35 -3.00 5.57
N GLY A 68 0.90 -2.57 6.74
CA GLY A 68 1.36 -3.15 8.01
C GLY A 68 2.89 -3.04 8.17
N ASP A 69 3.59 -4.17 8.27
CA ASP A 69 5.07 -4.21 8.36
C ASP A 69 5.74 -4.36 6.98
N HIS A 70 4.98 -4.31 5.89
CA HIS A 70 5.49 -4.41 4.53
C HIS A 70 5.67 -3.01 3.92
N GLN A 71 6.88 -2.70 3.48
CA GLN A 71 7.20 -1.45 2.80
C GLN A 71 7.80 -1.76 1.42
N VAL A 72 7.32 -1.05 0.40
CA VAL A 72 7.81 -1.14 -0.98
C VAL A 72 7.78 0.24 -1.64
N ALA A 73 8.72 0.49 -2.55
CA ALA A 73 8.71 1.65 -3.42
C ALA A 73 8.68 1.18 -4.88
N VAL A 74 7.74 1.70 -5.66
CA VAL A 74 7.55 1.35 -7.08
C VAL A 74 7.84 2.54 -7.97
N LEU A 75 8.31 2.27 -9.20
CA LEU A 75 8.56 3.33 -10.18
C LEU A 75 7.26 4.05 -10.52
N ARG A 76 7.33 5.37 -10.62
CA ARG A 76 6.17 6.23 -10.84
C ARG A 76 5.67 6.14 -12.28
N ASP A 77 4.70 5.25 -12.50
CA ASP A 77 4.01 5.06 -13.78
C ASP A 77 2.54 4.64 -13.59
N VAL A 78 1.84 4.38 -14.70
CA VAL A 78 0.41 3.99 -14.69
C VAL A 78 0.20 2.60 -14.09
N GLU A 79 1.17 1.70 -14.23
CA GLU A 79 1.08 0.35 -13.65
C GLU A 79 1.21 0.41 -12.12
N ALA A 80 2.03 1.34 -11.61
CA ALA A 80 2.14 1.60 -10.18
C ALA A 80 0.83 2.13 -9.59
N VAL A 81 0.10 3.01 -10.29
CA VAL A 81 -1.23 3.45 -9.82
C VAL A 81 -2.20 2.28 -9.71
N ALA A 82 -2.23 1.40 -10.71
CA ALA A 82 -3.07 0.20 -10.68
C ALA A 82 -2.67 -0.73 -9.51
N TYR A 83 -1.36 -0.85 -9.25
CA TYR A 83 -0.84 -1.61 -8.13
C TYR A 83 -1.24 -1.04 -6.76
N VAL A 84 -1.12 0.27 -6.56
CA VAL A 84 -1.57 0.96 -5.34
C VAL A 84 -3.07 0.73 -5.13
N ARG A 85 -3.87 0.87 -6.20
CA ARG A 85 -5.31 0.61 -6.17
C ARG A 85 -5.63 -0.81 -5.74
N ASP A 86 -4.95 -1.82 -6.31
CA ASP A 86 -5.14 -3.23 -5.93
C ASP A 86 -4.89 -3.45 -4.43
N ILE A 87 -3.80 -2.88 -3.89
CA ILE A 87 -3.47 -2.97 -2.47
C ILE A 87 -4.54 -2.30 -1.60
N VAL A 88 -4.86 -1.04 -1.89
CA VAL A 88 -5.81 -0.24 -1.13
C VAL A 88 -7.17 -0.95 -1.07
N MET A 89 -7.67 -1.43 -2.20
CA MET A 89 -8.96 -2.13 -2.25
C MET A 89 -8.90 -3.48 -1.54
N ALA A 90 -7.81 -4.24 -1.66
CA ALA A 90 -7.64 -5.49 -0.93
C ALA A 90 -7.55 -5.27 0.59
N ALA A 91 -6.96 -4.16 1.04
CA ALA A 91 -6.88 -3.81 2.45
C ALA A 91 -8.26 -3.43 3.02
N ILE A 92 -8.99 -2.58 2.30
CA ILE A 92 -10.37 -2.19 2.65
C ILE A 92 -11.28 -3.42 2.74
N HIS A 93 -11.14 -4.37 1.82
CA HIS A 93 -11.90 -5.63 1.83
C HIS A 93 -11.28 -6.72 2.70
N GLY A 94 -10.17 -6.45 3.40
CA GLY A 94 -9.49 -7.40 4.29
C GLY A 94 -9.17 -8.73 3.62
N THR A 95 -8.80 -8.66 2.35
CA THR A 95 -8.41 -9.82 1.55
C THR A 95 -6.89 -9.96 1.42
N ILE A 96 -6.12 -9.00 1.96
CA ILE A 96 -4.66 -9.11 2.02
C ILE A 96 -4.27 -10.21 3.01
N THR A 97 -3.43 -11.14 2.55
CA THR A 97 -2.76 -12.08 3.44
C THR A 97 -1.32 -11.63 3.62
N GLU A 98 -0.94 -11.34 4.86
CA GLU A 98 0.44 -11.08 5.21
C GLU A 98 1.14 -12.39 5.55
N VAL A 99 2.36 -12.58 5.10
CA VAL A 99 3.14 -13.81 5.29
C VAL A 99 4.47 -13.41 5.91
N LYS A 100 4.59 -13.65 7.22
CA LYS A 100 5.78 -13.25 7.99
C LYS A 100 6.75 -14.40 8.18
N ALA A 101 8.03 -14.13 7.96
CA ALA A 101 9.14 -14.95 8.40
C ALA A 101 10.22 -14.03 9.00
N LEU A 102 11.21 -14.60 9.70
CA LEU A 102 12.28 -13.82 10.30
C LEU A 102 13.00 -12.95 9.23
N GLY A 103 12.85 -11.62 9.34
CA GLY A 103 13.43 -10.65 8.41
C GLY A 103 12.75 -10.57 7.04
N ARG A 104 11.55 -11.14 6.86
CA ARG A 104 10.77 -11.10 5.61
C ARG A 104 9.29 -10.93 5.84
N THR A 105 8.70 -10.03 5.07
CA THR A 105 7.25 -9.86 4.92
C THR A 105 6.90 -10.09 3.46
N GLU A 106 5.94 -10.96 3.19
CA GLU A 106 5.31 -11.09 1.88
C GLU A 106 3.85 -10.67 2.03
N ILE A 107 3.35 -9.83 1.13
CA ILE A 107 1.93 -9.59 1.01
C ILE A 107 1.40 -10.34 -0.21
N ARG A 108 0.22 -10.92 -0.06
CA ARG A 108 -0.53 -11.55 -1.14
C ARG A 108 -1.78 -10.73 -1.38
N ILE A 109 -1.87 -10.18 -2.56
CA ILE A 109 -2.93 -9.26 -2.96
C ILE A 109 -3.78 -9.98 -4.02
N PRO A 110 -5.02 -10.37 -3.70
CA PRO A 110 -5.92 -10.89 -4.70
C PRO A 110 -6.35 -9.76 -5.64
N ARG A 111 -6.25 -10.00 -6.95
CA ARG A 111 -6.66 -9.09 -8.00
C ARG A 111 -8.07 -9.42 -8.49
N ALA A 112 -8.70 -8.45 -9.13
CA ALA A 112 -10.05 -8.62 -9.70
C ALA A 112 -10.13 -9.71 -10.78
N ASP A 113 -9.02 -10.03 -11.44
CA ASP A 113 -8.91 -11.11 -12.44
C ASP A 113 -8.76 -12.52 -11.81
N GLY A 114 -8.79 -12.61 -10.48
CA GLY A 114 -8.63 -13.85 -9.72
C GLY A 114 -7.17 -14.29 -9.55
N THR A 115 -6.20 -13.53 -10.06
CA THR A 115 -4.78 -13.78 -9.81
C THR A 115 -4.37 -13.27 -8.43
N ILE A 116 -3.25 -13.77 -7.92
CA ILE A 116 -2.66 -13.31 -6.66
C ILE A 116 -1.33 -12.66 -6.99
N ALA A 117 -1.25 -11.34 -6.83
CA ALA A 117 0.02 -10.64 -6.82
C ALA A 117 0.76 -10.94 -5.52
N ARG A 118 2.07 -11.15 -5.62
CA ARG A 118 2.94 -11.42 -4.49
C ARG A 118 4.02 -10.37 -4.48
N ASP A 119 4.15 -9.66 -3.36
CA ASP A 119 5.23 -8.72 -3.15
C ASP A 119 6.00 -9.06 -1.89
N ILE A 120 7.32 -8.98 -1.98
CA ILE A 120 8.25 -9.40 -0.93
C ILE A 120 8.99 -8.16 -0.44
N GLY A 121 8.66 -7.75 0.77
CA GLY A 121 9.31 -6.67 1.49
C GLY A 121 10.55 -7.15 2.23
N TYR A 122 11.23 -6.18 2.81
CA TYR A 122 12.41 -6.39 3.64
C TYR A 122 12.09 -5.85 5.04
N GLY A 123 12.33 -6.66 6.08
CA GLY A 123 12.27 -6.15 7.45
C GLY A 123 13.58 -5.45 7.80
N PHE A 124 13.58 -4.12 7.95
CA PHE A 124 14.71 -3.41 8.53
C PHE A 124 14.71 -3.60 10.06
N PRO A 125 15.85 -3.75 10.76
CA PRO A 125 17.25 -3.70 10.28
C PRO A 125 17.89 -5.07 9.93
N LEU A 126 17.16 -6.18 9.99
CA LEU A 126 17.72 -7.52 9.86
C LEU A 126 17.28 -8.22 8.56
N ASN A 127 18.28 -8.56 7.72
CA ASN A 127 18.22 -9.47 6.56
C ASN A 127 17.84 -8.90 5.17
N LEU A 128 18.75 -8.12 4.58
CA LEU A 128 18.74 -7.80 3.14
C LEU A 128 18.77 -9.04 2.23
N ILE A 129 19.22 -10.19 2.73
CA ILE A 129 19.24 -11.47 2.00
C ILE A 129 18.21 -12.44 2.61
N PRO A 130 17.31 -13.03 1.80
CA PRO A 130 16.33 -13.98 2.31
C PRO A 130 17.03 -15.24 2.81
N LEU A 131 16.70 -15.70 4.02
CA LEU A 131 17.21 -16.96 4.54
C LEU A 131 16.69 -18.12 3.64
N PRO A 132 17.55 -19.10 3.26
CA PRO A 132 17.10 -20.25 2.50
C PRO A 132 15.89 -20.93 3.16
N GLY A 133 14.85 -21.19 2.37
CA GLY A 133 13.61 -21.81 2.86
C GLY A 133 12.75 -20.92 3.78
N TRP A 134 12.93 -19.59 3.78
CA TRP A 134 12.09 -18.67 4.55
C TRP A 134 10.59 -18.86 4.23
N ALA A 135 10.24 -19.03 2.96
CA ALA A 135 8.86 -19.22 2.52
C ALA A 135 8.21 -20.49 3.12
N ARG A 136 8.99 -21.52 3.43
CA ARG A 136 8.50 -22.74 4.10
C ARG A 136 8.26 -22.56 5.60
N ARG A 137 8.91 -21.56 6.19
CA ARG A 137 8.84 -21.22 7.63
C ARG A 137 7.94 -20.02 7.88
N ALA A 138 7.36 -19.46 6.82
CA ALA A 138 6.54 -18.27 6.93
C ALA A 138 5.15 -18.63 7.44
N THR A 139 4.62 -17.76 8.31
CA THR A 139 3.28 -17.92 8.88
C THR A 139 2.34 -16.95 8.17
N PRO A 140 1.24 -17.44 7.55
CA PRO A 140 0.21 -16.57 7.02
C PRO A 140 -0.59 -15.96 8.18
N ILE A 141 -0.77 -14.65 8.11
CA ILE A 141 -1.58 -13.84 9.01
C ILE A 141 -2.70 -13.28 8.13
N GLY A 142 -3.91 -13.79 8.37
CA GLY A 142 -5.12 -13.24 7.77
C GLY A 142 -5.56 -12.04 8.59
N HIS A 143 -5.94 -10.97 7.89
CA HIS A 143 -6.51 -9.77 8.50
C HIS A 143 -7.95 -9.69 8.02
N PRO A 144 -8.91 -10.31 8.73
CA PRO A 144 -10.29 -10.37 8.26
C PRO A 144 -10.83 -8.94 8.11
N ALA A 145 -11.37 -8.62 6.93
CA ALA A 145 -12.43 -7.63 6.92
C ALA A 145 -13.60 -8.32 7.58
N TYR A 146 -14.06 -7.74 8.69
CA TYR A 146 -15.34 -8.03 9.30
C TYR A 146 -15.41 -9.28 10.22
N GLU A 147 -16.12 -9.08 11.36
CA GLU A 147 -17.09 -10.00 11.98
C GLU A 147 -18.40 -9.21 12.21
#